data_AF-A0A1C1A5H9-F1
#
_entry.id   AF-A0A1C1A5H9-F1
#
_cell.length_a   1.000
_cell.length_b   1.000
_cell.length_c   1.000
_cell.angle_alpha   90.00
_cell.angle_beta   90.00
_cell.angle_gamma   90.00
#
_symmetry.space_group_name_H-M   'P 1'
#
loop_
_entity.id
_entity.type
_entity.pdbx_description
1 polymer ?
#
loop_
_entity_poly.entity_id
_entity_poly.type
_entity_poly.pdbx_seq_one_letter_code
_entity_poly.pdbx_strand_id
1 'polypeptide(L)'
;MLAYIDESGFPHPNDETKNPVLAAVCVPKEEIRTISQKMYNIKMDIFDRYDVELKAVNVLKPKSLTRNTNNKLFTDRIVNEVLSQSASIKVFAIVMDQVNQVIETERATFPNHYRFLLQRINGLSAANNKKCVVSFDSQDEGNDMLISHKMKNYLFRSTEGSHCRSIVESAFFVSSRVEEGIQLADLCAGIIRKYHEIITSEASNDPFHNWVKELYSKVQSLTCTVQSPNKEQMLHGIYKLPSRLLF
;
A
#
# COMPACT_ATOMS: atom_id res chain seq x y z
N MET A 1 -2.39 4.25 15.77
CA MET A 1 -2.78 3.86 14.39
C MET A 1 -1.81 2.80 13.92
N LEU A 2 -2.24 1.92 13.02
CA LEU A 2 -1.38 0.95 12.36
C LEU A 2 -1.35 1.30 10.87
N ALA A 3 -0.18 1.30 10.26
CA ALA A 3 -0.02 1.46 8.82
C ALA A 3 0.61 0.19 8.27
N TYR A 4 -0.16 -0.56 7.49
CA TYR A 4 0.29 -1.77 6.80
C TYR A 4 0.83 -1.38 5.45
N ILE A 5 2.06 -1.79 5.13
CA ILE A 5 2.77 -1.40 3.92
C ILE A 5 3.08 -2.64 3.10
N ASP A 6 2.77 -2.55 1.81
CA ASP A 6 3.14 -3.57 0.83
C ASP A 6 3.44 -2.95 -0.55
N GLU A 7 4.13 -3.72 -1.39
CA GLU A 7 4.59 -3.33 -2.72
C GLU A 7 3.92 -4.16 -3.82
N SER A 8 3.56 -3.50 -4.92
CA SER A 8 3.17 -4.17 -6.16
C SER A 8 4.17 -3.83 -7.25
N GLY A 9 5.09 -4.77 -7.49
CA GLY A 9 6.22 -4.61 -8.41
C GLY A 9 7.35 -3.76 -7.85
N PHE A 10 8.49 -3.78 -8.54
CA PHE A 10 9.71 -3.08 -8.14
C PHE A 10 10.17 -2.11 -9.22
N PRO A 11 10.76 -0.96 -8.87
CA PRO A 11 11.43 -0.07 -9.81
C PRO A 11 12.75 -0.72 -10.28
N HIS A 12 12.63 -1.73 -11.14
CA HIS A 12 13.74 -2.52 -11.65
C HIS A 12 13.58 -2.77 -13.17
N PRO A 13 14.68 -2.82 -13.96
CA PRO A 13 14.61 -2.99 -15.41
C PRO A 13 13.93 -4.29 -15.87
N ASN A 14 14.00 -5.32 -15.04
CA ASN A 14 13.44 -6.64 -15.33
C ASN A 14 12.03 -6.85 -14.75
N ASP A 15 11.45 -5.85 -14.08
CA ASP A 15 10.08 -5.97 -13.60
C ASP A 15 9.09 -5.91 -14.78
N GLU A 16 8.00 -6.67 -14.72
CA GLU A 16 6.98 -6.66 -15.76
C GLU A 16 6.15 -5.36 -15.75
N THR A 17 6.03 -4.70 -14.60
CA THR A 17 5.24 -3.48 -14.48
C THR A 17 6.03 -2.23 -14.87
N LYS A 18 5.37 -1.34 -15.61
CA LYS A 18 5.87 0.00 -15.90
C LYS A 18 5.61 1.00 -14.77
N ASN A 19 4.73 0.64 -13.83
CA ASN A 19 4.29 1.52 -12.75
C ASN A 19 4.30 0.80 -11.40
N PRO A 20 5.48 0.46 -10.83
CA PRO A 20 5.57 -0.09 -9.49
C PRO A 20 4.90 0.80 -8.45
N VAL A 21 4.29 0.21 -7.42
CA VAL A 21 3.55 0.94 -6.38
C VAL A 21 3.95 0.45 -4.99
N LEU A 22 4.33 1.37 -4.11
CA LEU A 22 4.37 1.15 -2.66
C LEU A 22 3.10 1.76 -2.06
N ALA A 23 2.30 0.99 -1.34
CA ALA A 23 1.07 1.48 -0.71
C ALA A 23 1.06 1.25 0.81
N ALA A 24 0.32 2.10 1.51
CA ALA A 24 0.00 1.95 2.92
C ALA A 24 -1.51 1.99 3.14
N VAL A 25 -2.02 1.04 3.93
CA VAL A 25 -3.38 1.08 4.49
C VAL A 25 -3.26 1.45 5.98
N CYS A 26 -3.71 2.66 6.30
CA CYS A 26 -3.72 3.21 7.64
C CYS A 26 -5.04 2.92 8.33
N VAL A 27 -4.98 2.23 9.46
CA VAL A 27 -6.14 1.75 10.21
C VAL A 27 -6.07 2.22 11.66
N PRO A 28 -7.14 2.84 12.21
CA PRO A 28 -7.22 3.09 13.64
C PRO A 28 -7.22 1.78 14.43
N LYS A 29 -6.53 1.77 15.58
CA LYS A 29 -6.40 0.55 16.41
C LYS A 29 -7.77 -0.03 16.78
N GLU A 30 -8.74 0.85 16.95
CA GLU A 30 -10.10 0.55 17.38
C GLU A 30 -10.88 -0.26 16.32
N GLU A 31 -10.47 -0.23 15.05
CA GLU A 31 -11.17 -0.90 13.95
C GLU A 31 -10.57 -2.26 13.55
N ILE A 32 -9.38 -2.58 14.06
CA ILE A 32 -8.66 -3.81 13.68
C ILE A 32 -9.52 -5.05 13.91
N ARG A 33 -10.18 -5.15 15.08
CA ARG A 33 -11.06 -6.29 15.38
C ARG A 33 -12.21 -6.41 14.40
N THR A 34 -12.82 -5.28 14.03
CA THR A 34 -13.95 -5.25 13.08
C THR A 34 -13.50 -5.69 11.70
N ILE A 35 -12.32 -5.23 11.25
CA ILE A 35 -11.74 -5.62 9.96
C ILE A 35 -11.43 -7.12 9.94
N SER A 36 -10.72 -7.65 10.93
CA SER A 36 -10.41 -9.08 10.99
C SER A 36 -11.67 -9.94 11.02
N GLN A 37 -12.71 -9.53 11.76
CA GLN A 37 -13.99 -10.26 11.76
C GLN A 37 -14.67 -10.25 10.39
N LYS A 38 -14.71 -9.09 9.70
CA LYS A 38 -15.28 -9.01 8.35
C LYS A 38 -14.50 -9.85 7.35
N MET A 39 -13.17 -9.78 7.40
CA MET A 39 -12.29 -10.60 6.57
C MET A 39 -12.53 -12.09 6.81
N TYR A 40 -12.62 -12.52 8.06
CA TYR A 40 -12.94 -13.91 8.43
C TYR A 40 -14.30 -14.34 7.85
N ASN A 41 -15.36 -13.54 8.06
CA ASN A 41 -16.69 -13.85 7.56
C ASN A 41 -16.70 -13.97 6.03
N ILE A 42 -16.10 -13.02 5.31
CA ILE A 42 -16.01 -13.06 3.85
C ILE A 42 -15.29 -14.33 3.37
N LYS A 43 -14.18 -14.70 4.02
CA LYS A 43 -13.42 -15.92 3.66
C LYS A 43 -14.25 -17.18 3.88
N MET A 44 -14.91 -17.29 5.04
CA MET A 44 -15.80 -18.41 5.34
C MET A 44 -16.96 -18.49 4.35
N ASP A 45 -17.62 -17.36 4.05
CA ASP A 45 -18.77 -17.33 3.14
C ASP A 45 -18.43 -17.76 1.71
N ILE A 46 -17.24 -17.42 1.20
CA ILE A 46 -16.86 -17.66 -0.20
C ILE A 46 -16.15 -19.02 -0.36
N PHE A 47 -15.33 -19.41 0.61
CA PHE A 47 -14.40 -20.53 0.48
C PHE A 47 -14.60 -21.65 1.50
N ASP A 48 -15.49 -21.47 2.48
CA ASP A 48 -15.71 -22.39 3.61
C ASP A 48 -14.44 -22.69 4.44
N ARG A 49 -13.48 -21.75 4.41
CA ARG A 49 -12.23 -21.80 5.16
C ARG A 49 -11.65 -20.41 5.36
N TYR A 50 -10.96 -20.19 6.47
CA TYR A 50 -10.46 -18.85 6.88
C TYR A 50 -8.99 -18.59 6.50
N ASP A 51 -8.23 -19.65 6.21
CA ASP A 51 -6.79 -19.61 5.88
C ASP A 51 -6.53 -19.28 4.40
N VAL A 52 -7.53 -18.71 3.71
CA VAL A 52 -7.34 -18.16 2.36
C VAL A 52 -6.59 -16.83 2.47
N GLU A 53 -5.43 -16.77 1.83
CA GLU A 53 -4.66 -15.56 1.68
C GLU A 53 -5.12 -14.78 0.45
N LEU A 54 -5.52 -13.53 0.64
CA LEU A 54 -5.75 -12.61 -0.46
C LEU A 54 -4.40 -12.15 -1.01
N LYS A 55 -4.17 -12.42 -2.31
CA LYS A 55 -3.04 -11.87 -3.07
C LYS A 55 -3.55 -11.13 -4.29
N ALA A 56 -3.16 -9.87 -4.45
CA ALA A 56 -3.57 -9.00 -5.55
C ALA A 56 -3.24 -9.61 -6.91
N VAL A 57 -2.04 -10.20 -7.04
CA VAL A 57 -1.59 -10.90 -8.25
C VAL A 57 -2.47 -12.09 -8.63
N ASN A 58 -3.21 -12.68 -7.69
CA ASN A 58 -4.10 -13.80 -7.95
C ASN A 58 -5.51 -13.34 -8.30
N VAL A 59 -5.99 -12.27 -7.65
CA VAL A 59 -7.37 -11.81 -7.80
C VAL A 59 -7.57 -10.76 -8.89
N LEU A 60 -6.57 -9.94 -9.20
CA LEU A 60 -6.63 -8.88 -10.21
C LEU A 60 -6.15 -9.38 -11.59
N LYS A 61 -6.90 -10.33 -12.16
CA LYS A 61 -6.64 -10.91 -13.49
C LYS A 61 -7.93 -10.92 -14.32
N PRO A 62 -7.87 -10.82 -15.66
CA PRO A 62 -9.06 -10.95 -16.52
C PRO A 62 -9.85 -12.25 -16.29
N LYS A 63 -9.15 -13.35 -15.95
CA LYS A 63 -9.76 -14.64 -15.63
C LYS A 63 -10.66 -14.60 -14.38
N SER A 64 -10.51 -13.63 -13.49
CA SER A 64 -11.38 -13.45 -12.32
C SER A 64 -12.81 -13.06 -12.73
N LEU A 65 -13.00 -12.43 -13.90
CA LEU A 65 -14.33 -12.10 -14.41
C LEU A 65 -15.04 -13.27 -15.11
N THR A 66 -14.29 -14.30 -15.55
CA THR A 66 -14.82 -15.32 -16.47
C THR A 66 -14.77 -16.74 -15.94
N ARG A 67 -13.69 -17.12 -15.24
CA ARG A 67 -13.47 -18.49 -14.74
C ARG A 67 -13.37 -18.55 -13.22
N ASN A 68 -12.64 -17.62 -12.62
CA ASN A 68 -12.38 -17.58 -11.19
C ASN A 68 -13.27 -16.53 -10.53
N THR A 69 -14.59 -16.67 -10.68
CA THR A 69 -15.57 -15.68 -10.23
C THR A 69 -15.52 -15.43 -8.73
N ASN A 70 -15.10 -16.43 -7.93
CA ASN A 70 -14.83 -16.25 -6.50
C ASN A 70 -13.74 -15.22 -6.23
N ASN A 71 -12.72 -15.06 -7.11
CA ASN A 71 -11.70 -14.02 -6.93
C ASN A 71 -12.28 -12.62 -7.10
N LYS A 72 -13.17 -12.45 -8.09
CA LYS A 72 -13.89 -11.19 -8.29
C LYS A 72 -14.78 -10.90 -7.08
N LEU A 73 -15.61 -11.87 -6.69
CA LEU A 73 -16.49 -11.75 -5.54
C LEU A 73 -15.72 -11.41 -4.26
N PHE A 74 -14.60 -12.10 -4.02
CA PHE A 74 -13.76 -11.87 -2.85
C PHE A 74 -13.19 -10.45 -2.83
N THR A 75 -12.64 -10.01 -3.95
CA THR A 75 -12.13 -8.65 -4.12
C THR A 75 -13.22 -7.61 -3.91
N ASP A 76 -14.38 -7.79 -4.55
CA ASP A 76 -15.50 -6.86 -4.44
C ASP A 76 -16.02 -6.76 -3.02
N ARG A 77 -16.18 -7.88 -2.31
CA ARG A 77 -16.63 -7.89 -0.91
C ARG A 77 -15.61 -7.22 0.00
N ILE A 78 -14.31 -7.47 -0.17
CA ILE A 78 -13.28 -6.78 0.62
C ILE A 78 -13.33 -5.27 0.38
N VAL A 79 -13.36 -4.83 -0.88
CA VAL A 79 -13.39 -3.40 -1.18
C VAL A 79 -14.67 -2.76 -0.66
N ASN A 80 -15.83 -3.38 -0.87
CA ASN A 80 -17.13 -2.79 -0.53
C ASN A 80 -17.48 -2.88 0.95
N GLU A 81 -17.17 -4.00 1.62
CA GLU A 81 -17.61 -4.30 2.99
C GLU A 81 -16.54 -3.96 4.03
N VAL A 82 -15.26 -4.05 3.67
CA VAL A 82 -14.13 -3.78 4.57
C VAL A 82 -13.60 -2.36 4.35
N LEU A 83 -13.09 -2.07 3.16
CA LEU A 83 -12.40 -0.81 2.88
C LEU A 83 -13.38 0.39 2.82
N SER A 84 -14.45 0.29 2.01
CA SER A 84 -15.37 1.42 1.77
C SER A 84 -16.36 1.69 2.90
N GLN A 85 -16.55 0.77 3.86
CA GLN A 85 -17.46 0.98 5.01
C GLN A 85 -16.80 1.72 6.17
N SER A 86 -15.49 1.94 6.13
CA SER A 86 -14.79 2.70 7.15
C SER A 86 -14.30 4.03 6.61
N ALA A 87 -14.91 5.11 7.09
CA ALA A 87 -14.44 6.46 6.80
C ALA A 87 -13.07 6.77 7.43
N SER A 88 -12.62 5.95 8.39
CA SER A 88 -11.40 6.17 9.16
C SER A 88 -10.18 5.46 8.57
N ILE A 89 -10.38 4.40 7.77
CA ILE A 89 -9.33 3.81 6.96
C ILE A 89 -8.86 4.86 5.95
N LYS A 90 -7.54 5.00 5.83
CA LYS A 90 -6.92 5.85 4.81
C LYS A 90 -5.89 5.09 4.01
N VAL A 91 -5.83 5.39 2.72
CA VAL A 91 -4.85 4.81 1.81
C VAL A 91 -3.88 5.88 1.33
N PHE A 92 -2.59 5.55 1.36
CA PHE A 92 -1.53 6.35 0.75
C PHE A 92 -0.72 5.48 -0.19
N ALA A 93 -0.23 6.05 -1.28
CA ALA A 93 0.61 5.30 -2.20
C ALA A 93 1.63 6.18 -2.93
N ILE A 94 2.76 5.58 -3.22
CA ILE A 94 3.79 6.14 -4.09
C ILE A 94 3.86 5.30 -5.35
N VAL A 95 3.47 5.90 -6.47
CA VAL A 95 3.55 5.30 -7.80
C VAL A 95 4.88 5.69 -8.40
N MET A 96 5.64 4.72 -8.90
CA MET A 96 6.97 4.89 -9.46
C MET A 96 6.94 4.62 -10.96
N ASP A 97 8.02 4.98 -11.66
CA ASP A 97 8.27 4.49 -13.02
C ASP A 97 9.17 3.27 -12.96
N GLN A 98 9.02 2.38 -13.93
CA GLN A 98 10.09 1.44 -14.22
C GLN A 98 11.35 2.21 -14.67
N VAL A 99 12.50 1.73 -14.21
CA VAL A 99 13.82 2.25 -14.57
C VAL A 99 14.48 1.36 -15.61
N ASN A 100 15.31 1.96 -16.47
CA ASN A 100 16.08 1.22 -17.48
C ASN A 100 17.41 0.67 -16.93
N GLN A 101 17.83 1.12 -15.75
CA GLN A 101 19.05 0.68 -15.07
C GLN A 101 18.74 0.35 -13.62
N VAL A 102 19.51 -0.56 -13.03
CA VAL A 102 19.38 -0.90 -11.60
C VAL A 102 19.67 0.36 -10.78
N ILE A 103 18.78 0.71 -9.86
CA ILE A 103 19.00 1.84 -8.95
C ILE A 103 20.05 1.40 -7.93
N GLU A 104 21.26 1.94 -8.02
CA GLU A 104 22.25 1.83 -6.97
C GLU A 104 21.79 2.67 -5.78
N THR A 105 21.04 2.06 -4.85
CA THR A 105 20.69 2.74 -3.62
C THR A 105 21.93 2.77 -2.73
N GLU A 106 22.35 3.95 -2.29
CA GLU A 106 23.38 4.05 -1.25
C GLU A 106 23.00 3.14 -0.08
N ARG A 107 23.95 2.32 0.38
CA ARG A 107 23.70 1.30 1.41
C ARG A 107 23.07 1.88 2.68
N ALA A 108 23.33 3.15 3.00
CA ALA A 108 22.86 3.82 4.21
C ALA A 108 21.54 4.59 4.04
N THR A 109 21.11 4.87 2.80
CA THR A 109 20.01 5.80 2.53
C THR A 109 18.68 5.06 2.44
N PHE A 110 17.67 5.57 3.14
CA PHE A 110 16.32 5.03 3.05
C PHE A 110 15.70 5.45 1.71
N PRO A 111 15.16 4.51 0.90
CA PRO A 111 14.71 4.86 -0.44
C PRO A 111 13.60 5.91 -0.43
N ASN A 112 13.58 6.77 -1.47
CA ASN A 112 12.67 7.90 -1.51
C ASN A 112 11.19 7.49 -1.50
N HIS A 113 10.80 6.40 -2.16
CA HIS A 113 9.41 5.93 -2.10
C HIS A 113 8.95 5.61 -0.67
N TYR A 114 9.78 4.96 0.14
CA TYR A 114 9.47 4.77 1.55
C TYR A 114 9.44 6.08 2.34
N ARG A 115 10.42 6.98 2.14
CA ARG A 115 10.46 8.30 2.80
C ARG A 115 9.19 9.08 2.54
N PHE A 116 8.79 9.21 1.28
CA PHE A 116 7.63 9.95 0.85
C PHE A 116 6.33 9.31 1.35
N LEU A 117 6.27 7.99 1.47
CA LEU A 117 5.13 7.31 2.09
C LEU A 117 5.06 7.60 3.60
N LEU A 118 6.18 7.51 4.32
CA LEU A 118 6.22 7.81 5.76
C LEU A 118 5.79 9.25 6.07
N GLN A 119 6.10 10.22 5.21
CA GLN A 119 5.64 11.60 5.39
C GLN A 119 4.12 11.70 5.40
N ARG A 120 3.44 10.94 4.54
CA ARG A 120 1.97 10.91 4.45
C ARG A 120 1.36 10.24 5.67
N ILE A 121 1.92 9.09 6.07
CA ILE A 121 1.52 8.40 7.29
C ILE A 121 1.71 9.31 8.51
N ASN A 122 2.83 10.03 8.58
CA ASN A 122 3.11 10.99 9.64
C ASN A 122 2.09 12.12 9.67
N GLY A 123 1.79 12.72 8.51
CA GLY A 123 0.80 13.79 8.39
C GLY A 123 -0.58 13.38 8.87
N LEU A 124 -1.04 12.19 8.49
CA LEU A 124 -2.32 11.63 8.97
C LEU A 124 -2.29 11.40 10.48
N SER A 125 -1.21 10.81 10.98
CA SER A 125 -1.04 10.49 12.40
C SER A 125 -1.03 11.76 13.25
N ALA A 126 -0.30 12.79 12.81
CA ALA A 126 -0.22 14.09 13.46
C ALA A 126 -1.58 14.80 13.49
N ALA A 127 -2.30 14.80 12.36
CA ALA A 127 -3.63 15.40 12.28
C ALA A 127 -4.64 14.73 13.23
N ASN A 128 -4.47 13.44 13.49
CA ASN A 128 -5.30 12.68 14.44
C ASN A 128 -4.76 12.69 15.88
N ASN A 129 -3.65 13.40 16.16
CA ASN A 129 -2.95 13.37 17.44
C ASN A 129 -2.66 11.94 17.95
N LYS A 130 -2.28 11.04 17.03
CA LYS A 130 -1.97 9.64 17.33
C LYS A 130 -0.54 9.32 16.89
N LYS A 131 0.11 8.39 17.59
CA LYS A 131 1.31 7.70 17.08
C LYS A 131 0.90 6.59 16.10
N CYS A 132 1.75 6.31 15.12
CA CYS A 132 1.56 5.22 14.17
C CYS A 132 2.69 4.21 14.21
N VAL A 133 2.31 2.95 14.38
CA VAL A 133 3.20 1.82 14.16
C VAL A 133 3.14 1.45 12.68
N VAL A 134 4.30 1.24 12.07
CA VAL A 134 4.41 0.83 10.67
C VAL A 134 4.75 -0.65 10.62
N SER A 135 3.97 -1.38 9.84
CA SER A 135 4.09 -2.83 9.65
C SER A 135 4.32 -3.12 8.16
N PHE A 136 5.47 -3.71 7.83
CA PHE A 136 5.84 -4.15 6.49
C PHE A 136 5.52 -5.64 6.30
N ASP A 137 5.21 -6.08 5.08
CA ASP A 137 5.22 -7.51 4.77
C ASP A 137 6.65 -8.05 4.94
N SER A 138 6.79 -9.12 5.70
CA SER A 138 8.10 -9.75 5.96
C SER A 138 8.54 -10.55 4.73
N GLN A 139 9.78 -10.34 4.29
CA GLN A 139 10.36 -11.08 3.17
C GLN A 139 11.38 -12.11 3.66
N ASP A 140 12.53 -11.62 4.10
CA ASP A 140 13.59 -12.40 4.73
C ASP A 140 14.31 -11.54 5.78
N GLU A 141 14.93 -12.19 6.76
CA GLU A 141 15.55 -11.53 7.91
C GLU A 141 16.60 -10.48 7.50
N GLY A 142 17.33 -10.72 6.41
CA GLY A 142 18.36 -9.81 5.92
C GLY A 142 17.77 -8.51 5.38
N ASN A 143 16.75 -8.63 4.51
CA ASN A 143 16.04 -7.47 3.97
C ASN A 143 15.26 -6.71 5.05
N ASP A 144 14.58 -7.42 5.94
CA ASP A 144 13.83 -6.83 7.06
C ASP A 144 14.77 -6.01 7.98
N MET A 145 15.93 -6.58 8.33
CA MET A 145 16.97 -5.89 9.09
C MET A 145 17.46 -4.63 8.37
N LEU A 146 17.72 -4.71 7.06
CA LEU A 146 18.20 -3.58 6.26
C LEU A 146 17.17 -2.43 6.23
N ILE A 147 15.90 -2.74 5.98
CA ILE A 147 14.81 -1.75 5.97
C ILE A 147 14.66 -1.11 7.35
N SER A 148 14.73 -1.91 8.42
CA SER A 148 14.66 -1.41 9.80
C SER A 148 15.78 -0.40 10.12
N HIS A 149 17.02 -0.73 9.76
CA HIS A 149 18.16 0.17 9.97
C HIS A 149 18.04 1.46 9.15
N LYS A 150 17.66 1.35 7.87
CA LYS A 150 17.50 2.52 7.00
C LYS A 150 16.37 3.43 7.49
N MET A 151 15.23 2.87 7.89
CA MET A 151 14.13 3.65 8.47
C MET A 151 14.56 4.38 9.75
N LYS A 152 15.25 3.71 10.67
CA LYS A 152 15.79 4.36 11.88
C LYS A 152 16.77 5.48 11.54
N ASN A 153 17.71 5.24 10.64
CA ASN A 153 18.66 6.27 10.20
C ASN A 153 17.93 7.47 9.59
N TYR A 154 16.91 7.25 8.76
CA TYR A 154 16.09 8.32 8.22
C TYR A 154 15.43 9.14 9.32
N LEU A 155 14.71 8.48 10.24
CA LEU A 155 13.96 9.15 11.31
C LEU A 155 14.84 9.92 12.30
N PHE A 156 16.04 9.43 12.61
CA PHE A 156 16.92 10.05 13.61
C PHE A 156 17.99 10.99 13.05
N ARG A 157 18.52 10.71 11.85
CA ARG A 157 19.71 11.41 11.33
C ARG A 157 19.43 12.37 10.19
N SER A 158 18.29 12.25 9.52
CA SER A 158 17.95 13.17 8.44
C SER A 158 17.14 14.35 8.96
N THR A 159 17.40 15.54 8.40
CA THR A 159 16.62 16.75 8.72
C THR A 159 15.14 16.53 8.49
N GLU A 160 14.77 15.93 7.36
CA GLU A 160 13.38 15.64 7.01
C GLU A 160 12.75 14.61 7.95
N GLY A 161 13.40 13.45 8.15
CA GLY A 161 12.87 12.37 8.97
C GLY A 161 12.72 12.72 10.45
N SER A 162 13.56 13.61 10.97
CA SER A 162 13.44 14.12 12.36
C SER A 162 12.15 14.89 12.64
N HIS A 163 11.47 15.36 11.58
CA HIS A 163 10.15 16.00 11.66
C HIS A 163 9.00 14.98 11.65
N CYS A 164 9.25 13.71 11.33
CA CYS A 164 8.25 12.63 11.33
C CYS A 164 7.95 12.12 12.75
N ARG A 165 7.58 13.03 13.65
CA ARG A 165 7.42 12.78 15.09
C ARG A 165 6.20 11.94 15.45
N SER A 166 5.31 11.64 14.51
CA SER A 166 4.12 10.82 14.78
C SER A 166 4.30 9.35 14.39
N ILE A 167 5.44 9.00 13.81
CA ILE A 167 5.81 7.61 13.51
C ILE A 167 6.51 7.00 14.72
N VAL A 168 6.19 5.75 15.05
CA VAL A 168 6.96 4.94 15.99
C VAL A 168 8.20 4.44 15.27
N GLU A 169 9.36 4.64 15.88
CA GLU A 169 10.68 4.49 15.25
C GLU A 169 11.08 3.03 15.03
N SER A 170 10.33 2.09 15.61
CA SER A 170 10.48 0.65 15.39
C SER A 170 9.60 0.18 14.24
N ALA A 171 10.23 -0.34 13.18
CA ALA A 171 9.56 -1.06 12.11
C ALA A 171 9.16 -2.47 12.58
N PHE A 172 7.94 -2.87 12.25
CA PHE A 172 7.46 -4.23 12.45
C PHE A 172 7.40 -4.94 11.09
N PHE A 173 7.81 -6.20 11.06
CA PHE A 173 7.73 -7.06 9.89
C PHE A 173 6.77 -8.19 10.24
N VAL A 174 5.73 -8.33 9.45
CA VAL A 174 4.60 -9.23 9.76
C VAL A 174 4.31 -10.10 8.55
N SER A 175 3.86 -11.33 8.80
CA SER A 175 3.50 -12.23 7.70
C SER A 175 2.10 -11.91 7.19
N SER A 176 1.98 -11.69 5.88
CA SER A 176 0.70 -11.61 5.17
C SER A 176 -0.22 -12.83 5.35
N ARG A 177 0.28 -13.99 5.79
CA ARG A 177 -0.55 -15.16 6.11
C ARG A 177 -1.37 -15.01 7.38
N VAL A 178 -0.94 -14.16 8.31
CA VAL A 178 -1.56 -14.00 9.64
C VAL A 178 -2.15 -12.61 9.84
N GLU A 179 -1.61 -11.58 9.18
CA GLU A 179 -2.11 -10.21 9.31
C GLU A 179 -2.94 -9.78 8.09
N GLU A 180 -4.26 -9.63 8.27
CA GLU A 180 -5.13 -9.16 7.20
C GLU A 180 -4.80 -7.74 6.72
N GLY A 181 -4.22 -6.91 7.57
CA GLY A 181 -3.82 -5.55 7.21
C GLY A 181 -2.82 -5.51 6.05
N ILE A 182 -1.88 -6.45 6.00
CA ILE A 182 -0.95 -6.58 4.87
C ILE A 182 -1.68 -7.01 3.61
N GLN A 183 -2.60 -7.97 3.70
CA GLN A 183 -3.40 -8.39 2.55
C GLN A 183 -4.22 -7.22 1.97
N LEU A 184 -4.74 -6.32 2.82
CA LEU A 184 -5.38 -5.09 2.36
C LEU A 184 -4.40 -4.14 1.66
N ALA A 185 -3.18 -4.00 2.18
CA ALA A 185 -2.13 -3.19 1.57
C ALA A 185 -1.72 -3.74 0.19
N ASP A 186 -1.51 -5.06 0.06
CA ASP A 186 -1.25 -5.75 -1.22
C ASP A 186 -2.36 -5.46 -2.22
N LEU A 187 -3.63 -5.65 -1.83
CA LEU A 187 -4.78 -5.42 -2.70
C LEU A 187 -4.83 -3.96 -3.18
N CYS A 188 -4.65 -2.99 -2.27
CA CYS A 188 -4.61 -1.57 -2.63
C CYS A 188 -3.45 -1.25 -3.57
N ALA A 189 -2.23 -1.74 -3.29
CA ALA A 189 -1.07 -1.55 -4.16
C ALA A 189 -1.34 -2.13 -5.56
N GLY A 190 -1.90 -3.34 -5.63
CA GLY A 190 -2.25 -4.01 -6.88
C GLY A 190 -3.34 -3.30 -7.68
N ILE A 191 -4.39 -2.78 -7.04
CA ILE A 191 -5.45 -2.00 -7.70
C ILE A 191 -4.85 -0.73 -8.32
N ILE A 192 -4.05 0.01 -7.55
CA ILE A 192 -3.42 1.25 -8.01
C ILE A 192 -2.47 0.96 -9.17
N ARG A 193 -1.61 -0.06 -9.05
CA ARG A 193 -0.72 -0.48 -10.14
C ARG A 193 -1.49 -0.81 -11.41
N LYS A 194 -2.50 -1.68 -11.32
CA LYS A 194 -3.30 -2.10 -12.48
C LYS A 194 -4.01 -0.92 -13.13
N TYR A 195 -4.56 0.00 -12.34
CA TYR A 195 -5.13 1.23 -12.88
C TYR A 195 -4.11 2.04 -13.68
N HIS A 196 -2.91 2.24 -13.15
CA HIS A 196 -1.85 2.98 -13.84
C HIS A 196 -1.35 2.29 -15.12
N GLU A 197 -1.31 0.95 -15.15
CA GLU A 197 -1.01 0.17 -16.37
C GLU A 197 -2.11 0.34 -17.43
N ILE A 198 -3.38 0.38 -17.01
CA ILE A 198 -4.54 0.51 -17.92
C ILE A 198 -4.62 1.90 -18.54
N ILE A 199 -4.47 2.98 -17.77
CA ILE A 199 -4.59 4.34 -18.31
C ILE A 199 -3.47 4.68 -19.30
N THR A 200 -2.35 3.96 -19.25
CA THR A 200 -1.27 4.06 -20.25
C THR A 200 -1.54 3.24 -21.50
N SER A 201 -2.54 2.34 -21.50
CA SER A 201 -2.93 1.52 -22.65
C SER A 201 -4.11 2.15 -23.40
N GLU A 202 -4.05 2.23 -24.73
CA GLU A 202 -5.07 2.87 -25.58
C GLU A 202 -6.42 2.10 -25.68
N ALA A 203 -6.65 1.09 -24.84
CA ALA A 203 -7.81 0.22 -24.95
C ALA A 203 -9.06 0.79 -24.24
N SER A 204 -10.02 1.26 -25.02
CA SER A 204 -11.35 1.63 -24.52
C SER A 204 -12.32 0.42 -24.57
N ASN A 205 -13.04 0.19 -23.46
CA ASN A 205 -14.12 -0.79 -23.25
C ASN A 205 -13.83 -2.27 -22.91
N ASP A 206 -12.66 -2.62 -22.36
CA ASP A 206 -12.48 -3.96 -21.75
C ASP A 206 -13.20 -4.08 -20.37
N PRO A 207 -14.03 -5.12 -20.13
CA PRO A 207 -14.70 -5.33 -18.83
C PRO A 207 -13.76 -5.41 -17.64
N PHE A 208 -12.57 -6.01 -17.81
CA PHE A 208 -11.58 -6.05 -16.73
C PHE A 208 -11.02 -4.66 -16.43
N HIS A 209 -10.75 -3.85 -17.47
CA HIS A 209 -10.36 -2.46 -17.28
C HIS A 209 -11.43 -1.64 -16.53
N ASN A 210 -12.71 -1.81 -16.86
CA ASN A 210 -13.79 -1.11 -16.17
C ASN A 210 -13.89 -1.53 -14.69
N TRP A 211 -13.79 -2.83 -14.41
CA TRP A 211 -13.77 -3.32 -13.03
C TRP A 211 -12.60 -2.74 -12.23
N VAL A 212 -11.38 -2.71 -12.78
CA VAL A 212 -10.23 -2.09 -12.09
C VAL A 212 -10.43 -0.59 -11.87
N LYS A 213 -11.01 0.15 -12.82
CA LYS A 213 -11.33 1.57 -12.65
C LYS A 213 -12.33 1.81 -11.53
N GLU A 214 -13.34 0.95 -11.40
CA GLU A 214 -14.31 1.01 -10.30
C GLU A 214 -13.65 0.74 -8.94
N LEU A 215 -12.81 -0.30 -8.86
CA LEU A 215 -12.03 -0.60 -7.65
C LEU A 215 -11.11 0.57 -7.29
N TYR A 216 -10.40 1.14 -8.27
CA TYR A 216 -9.51 2.27 -8.07
C TYR A 216 -10.25 3.50 -7.54
N SER A 217 -11.44 3.83 -8.09
CA SER A 217 -12.25 4.95 -7.60
C SER A 217 -12.58 4.81 -6.11
N LYS A 218 -12.89 3.59 -5.66
CA LYS A 218 -13.14 3.28 -4.25
C LYS A 218 -11.89 3.35 -3.38
N VAL A 219 -10.73 2.93 -3.89
CA VAL A 219 -9.45 3.09 -3.18
C VAL A 219 -9.05 4.56 -3.10
N GLN A 220 -9.24 5.31 -4.19
CA GLN A 220 -8.92 6.73 -4.28
C GLN A 220 -9.77 7.57 -3.32
N SER A 221 -11.04 7.22 -3.10
CA SER A 221 -11.91 7.91 -2.14
C SER A 221 -11.49 7.72 -0.68
N LEU A 222 -10.65 6.73 -0.39
CA LEU A 222 -10.03 6.52 0.93
C LEU A 222 -8.76 7.34 1.11
N THR A 223 -8.28 8.04 0.09
CA THR A 223 -7.10 8.89 0.20
C THR A 223 -7.47 10.23 0.83
N CYS A 224 -6.49 10.92 1.39
CA CYS A 224 -6.64 12.31 1.79
C CYS A 224 -5.36 13.10 1.57
N THR A 225 -5.48 14.42 1.61
CA THR A 225 -4.32 15.31 1.62
C THR A 225 -3.90 15.56 3.06
N VAL A 226 -2.61 15.53 3.33
CA VAL A 226 -2.05 15.73 4.68
C VAL A 226 -0.92 16.75 4.67
N GLN A 227 -0.67 17.39 5.80
CA GLN A 227 0.44 18.33 5.93
C GLN A 227 1.80 17.60 5.91
N SER A 228 2.81 18.15 5.23
CA SER A 228 4.19 17.66 5.30
C SER A 228 4.77 17.74 6.72
N PRO A 229 5.79 16.93 7.08
CA PRO A 229 6.37 16.96 8.42
C PRO A 229 6.90 18.33 8.85
N ASN A 230 7.47 19.10 7.92
CA ASN A 230 7.96 20.47 8.16
C ASN A 230 6.87 21.56 8.02
N LYS A 231 5.64 21.17 7.68
CA LYS A 231 4.47 22.06 7.51
C LYS A 231 4.56 23.08 6.37
N GLU A 232 5.46 22.87 5.41
CA GLU A 232 5.63 23.78 4.28
C GLU A 232 4.68 23.49 3.11
N GLN A 233 4.19 22.26 2.97
CA GLN A 233 3.35 21.88 1.85
C GLN A 233 2.28 20.86 2.23
N MET A 234 1.27 20.75 1.37
CA MET A 234 0.23 19.73 1.43
C MET A 234 0.61 18.55 0.52
N LEU A 235 0.53 17.33 1.06
CA LEU A 235 0.91 16.09 0.40
C LEU A 235 -0.35 15.32 -0.02
N HIS A 236 -0.51 15.09 -1.33
CA HIS A 236 -1.58 14.23 -1.86
C HIS A 236 -1.37 12.77 -1.50
N GLY A 237 -2.46 12.05 -1.24
CA GLY A 237 -2.40 10.69 -0.73
C GLY A 237 -1.78 9.66 -1.70
N ILE A 238 -2.21 9.68 -2.97
CA ILE A 238 -1.52 8.96 -4.06
C ILE A 238 -0.61 9.96 -4.77
N TYR A 239 0.67 9.59 -4.92
CA TYR A 239 1.67 10.46 -5.51
C TYR A 239 2.54 9.71 -6.51
N LYS A 240 2.61 10.23 -7.74
CA LYS A 240 3.55 9.77 -8.75
C LYS A 240 4.92 10.39 -8.45
N LEU A 241 5.88 9.56 -8.03
CA LEU A 241 7.25 9.97 -7.76
C LEU A 241 7.94 10.29 -9.09
N PRO A 242 8.43 11.53 -9.29
CA PRO A 242 9.20 11.88 -10.47
C PRO A 242 10.43 10.97 -10.59
N SER A 243 10.74 10.48 -11.79
CA SER A 243 11.81 9.49 -12.00
C SER A 243 13.19 10.01 -11.53
N ARG A 244 13.42 11.32 -11.59
CA ARG A 244 14.63 11.97 -11.04
C ARG A 244 14.81 11.82 -9.53
N LEU A 245 13.75 11.46 -8.80
CA LEU A 245 13.73 11.25 -7.35
C LEU A 245 13.69 9.76 -6.99
N LEU A 246 13.81 8.84 -7.95
CA LEU A 246 13.99 7.42 -7.65
C LEU A 246 15.39 7.09 -7.13
N PHE A 247 16.37 7.93 -7.48
CA PHE A 247 17.78 7.83 -7.11
C PHE A 247 18.06 8.51 -5.76
#